data_AF-Z9JXQ8-F1
#
_entry.id   AF-Z9JXQ8-F1
#
_cell.length_a   1.000
_cell.length_b   1.000
_cell.length_c   1.000
_cell.angle_alpha   90.00
_cell.angle_beta   90.00
_cell.angle_gamma   90.00
#
_symmetry.space_group_name_H-M   'P 1'
#
loop_
_entity.id
_entity.type
_entity.pdbx_description
1 polymer ?
#
loop_
_entity_poly.entity_id
_entity_poly.type
_entity_poly.pdbx_seq_one_letter_code
_entity_poly.pdbx_strand_id
1 'polypeptide(L)'
;MNPLLRSVMRLFAAPRLNMREDYARVRRLQRQLAARPVPRYRAVDLRIDTGDGEREVPVRVFSPREQRREEVLLFLHGGGWVTGDIESYTPACATMADLTGCVVASVDYRLAPEHPFPAGLEDCWRIIRAILEAPWRLGAESAARIVLVGDSAGGNLAAASCLLLHERGLPMPQRQILLYPVTHWDHDPRTTPFLSARRHGADYRLTSTEVEDYLELYVPDPALRRDPLVSPLMASDLDGQPRTLLITAELDLLCDEGEAYGRALRDAGTEVRIHRVEGALHGFITLPRFARSLREAYEVIDEFLDAPLPDGGTP
;
A
#
# COMPACT_ATOMS: atom_id res chain seq x y z
N MET A 1 6.81 -23.71 28.42
CA MET A 1 6.70 -23.50 26.96
C MET A 1 7.33 -24.69 26.25
N ASN A 2 6.58 -25.38 25.38
CA ASN A 2 6.97 -26.67 24.79
C ASN A 2 8.18 -26.51 23.83
N PRO A 3 9.30 -27.25 24.01
CA PRO A 3 10.48 -27.15 23.16
C PRO A 3 10.21 -27.39 21.66
N LEU A 4 9.18 -28.16 21.33
CA LEU A 4 8.76 -28.40 19.94
C LEU A 4 8.23 -27.11 19.26
N LEU A 5 7.47 -26.30 20.00
CA LEU A 5 6.91 -25.04 19.50
C LEU A 5 8.02 -24.00 19.26
N ARG A 6 9.05 -23.96 20.13
CA ARG A 6 10.26 -23.14 19.93
C ARG A 6 11.03 -23.51 18.67
N SER A 7 11.14 -24.80 18.37
CA SER A 7 11.86 -25.29 17.18
C SER A 7 11.11 -25.00 15.88
N VAL A 8 9.77 -25.10 15.89
CA VAL A 8 8.93 -24.70 14.75
C VAL A 8 9.01 -23.19 14.52
N MET A 9 8.96 -22.37 15.58
CA MET A 9 9.11 -20.91 15.45
C MET A 9 10.50 -20.49 14.95
N ARG A 10 11.58 -21.21 15.30
CA ARG A 10 12.92 -20.99 14.74
C ARG A 10 13.03 -21.30 13.24
N LEU A 11 12.18 -22.20 12.72
CA LEU A 11 12.11 -22.49 11.29
C LEU A 11 11.41 -21.37 10.50
N PHE A 12 10.59 -20.57 11.19
CA PHE A 12 9.93 -19.36 10.66
C PHE A 12 10.71 -18.07 10.95
N ALA A 13 11.85 -18.15 11.67
CA ALA A 13 12.71 -17.00 11.88
C ALA A 13 13.24 -16.56 10.51
N ALA A 14 12.81 -15.39 10.06
CA ALA A 14 13.35 -14.78 8.86
C ALA A 14 14.88 -14.70 9.00
N PRO A 15 15.66 -14.97 7.93
CA PRO A 15 17.05 -14.55 7.95
C PRO A 15 17.04 -13.07 8.33
N ARG A 16 17.85 -12.68 9.33
CA ARG A 16 17.98 -11.27 9.72
C ARG A 16 18.61 -10.54 8.54
N LEU A 17 17.77 -10.07 7.63
CA LEU A 17 18.15 -9.27 6.49
C LEU A 17 18.50 -7.89 7.02
N ASN A 18 19.66 -7.39 6.61
CA ASN A 18 19.99 -5.99 6.81
C ASN A 18 19.60 -5.30 5.51
N MET A 19 18.46 -4.62 5.48
CA MET A 19 17.93 -4.10 4.22
C MET A 19 18.86 -3.04 3.61
N ARG A 20 19.68 -2.36 4.41
CA ARG A 20 20.70 -1.41 3.93
C ARG A 20 21.78 -2.06 3.09
N GLU A 21 22.09 -3.32 3.36
CA GLU A 21 23.11 -4.08 2.62
C GLU A 21 22.50 -5.06 1.61
N ASP A 22 21.31 -5.58 1.90
CA ASP A 22 20.71 -6.72 1.21
C ASP A 22 19.67 -6.35 0.16
N TYR A 23 19.19 -5.11 0.10
CA TYR A 23 18.05 -4.76 -0.76
C TYR A 23 18.24 -5.17 -2.23
N ALA A 24 19.43 -5.00 -2.78
CA ALA A 24 19.72 -5.40 -4.17
C ALA A 24 19.63 -6.93 -4.37
N ARG A 25 20.01 -7.73 -3.36
CA ARG A 25 19.81 -9.19 -3.37
C ARG A 25 18.33 -9.54 -3.28
N VAL A 26 17.60 -8.87 -2.41
CA VAL A 26 16.15 -9.05 -2.23
C VAL A 26 15.39 -8.74 -3.53
N ARG A 27 15.66 -7.60 -4.18
CA ARG A 27 15.08 -7.24 -5.49
C ARG A 27 15.32 -8.33 -6.54
N ARG A 28 16.56 -8.82 -6.65
CA ARG A 28 16.91 -9.90 -7.61
C ARG A 28 16.13 -11.19 -7.33
N LEU A 29 16.02 -11.58 -6.06
CA LEU A 29 15.28 -12.78 -5.68
C LEU A 29 13.77 -12.63 -5.96
N GLN A 30 13.19 -11.47 -5.66
CA GLN A 30 11.78 -11.17 -5.95
C GLN A 30 11.48 -11.32 -7.45
N ARG A 31 12.32 -10.73 -8.32
CA ARG A 31 12.18 -10.88 -9.78
C ARG A 31 12.30 -12.32 -10.26
N GLN A 32 13.24 -13.09 -9.71
CA GLN A 32 13.40 -14.50 -10.06
C GLN A 32 12.20 -15.35 -9.65
N LEU A 33 11.58 -15.05 -8.50
CA LEU A 33 10.36 -15.72 -8.05
C LEU A 33 9.15 -15.32 -8.90
N ALA A 34 9.07 -14.05 -9.30
CA ALA A 34 8.02 -13.52 -10.17
C ALA A 34 8.05 -14.09 -11.59
N ALA A 35 9.25 -14.38 -12.12
CA ALA A 35 9.44 -14.96 -13.45
C ALA A 35 8.98 -16.43 -13.57
N ARG A 36 8.52 -17.06 -12.48
CA ARG A 36 7.94 -18.41 -12.52
C ARG A 36 6.56 -18.39 -13.19
N PRO A 37 6.09 -19.51 -13.77
CA PRO A 37 4.82 -19.53 -14.49
C PRO A 37 3.66 -19.10 -13.57
N VAL A 38 3.11 -17.92 -13.83
CA VAL A 38 1.91 -17.40 -13.18
C VAL A 38 0.67 -17.94 -13.92
N PRO A 39 -0.50 -18.07 -13.26
CA PRO A 39 -1.74 -18.38 -13.95
C PRO A 39 -1.98 -17.39 -15.09
N ARG A 40 -2.64 -17.81 -16.18
CA ARG A 40 -2.99 -16.90 -17.28
C ARG A 40 -3.75 -15.68 -16.73
N TYR A 41 -3.17 -14.49 -16.91
CA TYR A 41 -3.77 -13.19 -16.66
C TYR A 41 -3.80 -12.38 -17.97
N ARG A 42 -4.64 -11.35 -18.02
CA ARG A 42 -4.68 -10.38 -19.12
C ARG A 42 -4.11 -9.08 -18.60
N ALA A 43 -3.01 -8.62 -19.20
CA ALA A 43 -2.43 -7.35 -18.85
C ALA A 43 -1.89 -6.60 -20.07
N VAL A 44 -1.86 -5.27 -19.96
CA VAL A 44 -1.24 -4.35 -20.92
C VAL A 44 -0.31 -3.41 -20.16
N ASP A 45 0.89 -3.21 -20.68
CA ASP A 45 1.84 -2.24 -20.16
C ASP A 45 1.65 -0.89 -20.84
N LEU A 46 1.50 0.14 -20.03
CA LEU A 46 1.32 1.53 -20.42
C LEU A 46 2.48 2.36 -19.84
N ARG A 47 2.73 3.50 -20.47
CA ARG A 47 3.56 4.58 -19.92
C ARG A 47 2.67 5.82 -19.85
N ILE A 48 2.49 6.35 -18.65
CA ILE A 48 1.58 7.46 -18.42
C ILE A 48 2.39 8.71 -18.15
N ASP A 49 2.23 9.70 -19.03
CA ASP A 49 2.77 11.04 -18.85
C ASP A 49 2.07 11.75 -17.68
N THR A 50 2.87 12.25 -16.74
CA THR A 50 2.41 13.02 -15.56
C THR A 50 1.92 14.43 -15.88
N GLY A 51 2.01 14.86 -17.15
CA GLY A 51 1.40 16.08 -17.69
C GLY A 51 2.25 17.34 -17.53
N ASP A 52 3.40 17.24 -16.90
CA ASP A 52 4.39 18.30 -16.72
C ASP A 52 5.56 18.19 -17.72
N GLY A 53 5.56 17.16 -18.58
CA GLY A 53 6.63 16.90 -19.54
C GLY A 53 7.93 16.43 -18.88
N GLU A 54 7.93 16.18 -17.57
CA GLU A 54 9.12 15.76 -16.83
C GLU A 54 9.31 14.25 -16.87
N ARG A 55 8.22 13.46 -16.93
CA ARG A 55 8.32 12.01 -16.81
C ARG A 55 7.12 11.20 -17.31
N GLU A 56 7.41 9.99 -17.78
CA GLU A 56 6.41 8.93 -17.91
C GLU A 56 6.62 7.86 -16.85
N VAL A 57 5.54 7.49 -16.15
CA VAL A 57 5.54 6.43 -15.14
C VAL A 57 5.00 5.13 -15.77
N PRO A 58 5.72 4.00 -15.66
CA PRO A 58 5.21 2.71 -16.13
C PRO A 58 4.01 2.25 -15.30
N VAL A 59 3.00 1.71 -15.98
CA VAL A 59 1.79 1.15 -15.37
C VAL A 59 1.43 -0.15 -16.07
N ARG A 60 1.09 -1.19 -15.31
CA ARG A 60 0.57 -2.45 -15.83
C ARG A 60 -0.89 -2.57 -15.46
N VAL A 61 -1.74 -2.65 -16.47
CA VAL A 61 -3.20 -2.72 -16.31
C VAL A 61 -3.64 -4.16 -16.46
N PHE A 62 -4.23 -4.72 -15.40
CA PHE A 62 -4.76 -6.08 -15.33
C PHE A 62 -6.27 -6.06 -15.54
N SER A 63 -6.74 -6.84 -16.50
CA SER A 63 -8.17 -7.06 -16.70
C SER A 63 -8.62 -8.30 -15.92
N PRO A 64 -9.76 -8.23 -15.21
CA PRO A 64 -10.30 -9.39 -14.51
C PRO A 64 -10.79 -10.44 -15.52
N ARG A 65 -10.87 -11.70 -15.09
CA ARG A 65 -11.53 -12.76 -15.89
C ARG A 65 -12.99 -12.44 -16.21
N GLU A 66 -13.68 -11.90 -15.23
CA GLU A 66 -15.06 -11.43 -15.32
C GLU A 66 -15.13 -10.06 -14.67
N GLN A 67 -15.48 -9.04 -15.46
CA GLN A 67 -15.62 -7.69 -14.96
C GLN A 67 -16.98 -7.54 -14.28
N ARG A 68 -16.98 -7.30 -12.98
CA ARG A 68 -18.18 -7.14 -12.14
C ARG A 68 -18.43 -5.68 -11.76
N ARG A 69 -17.42 -4.83 -11.91
CA ARG A 69 -17.39 -3.45 -11.41
C ARG A 69 -16.75 -2.53 -12.46
N GLU A 70 -17.22 -1.28 -12.49
CA GLU A 70 -16.71 -0.22 -13.38
C GLU A 70 -15.49 0.48 -12.77
N GLU A 71 -15.24 0.27 -11.48
CA GLU A 71 -14.09 0.80 -10.77
C GLU A 71 -12.76 0.32 -11.36
N VAL A 72 -11.80 1.24 -11.37
CA VAL A 72 -10.38 0.93 -11.60
C VAL A 72 -9.64 1.12 -10.29
N LEU A 73 -8.98 0.06 -9.84
CA LEU A 73 -8.12 0.09 -8.66
C LEU A 73 -6.72 0.55 -9.10
N LEU A 74 -6.37 1.80 -8.81
CA LEU A 74 -5.02 2.32 -9.03
C LEU A 74 -4.14 1.88 -7.86
N PHE A 75 -3.25 0.92 -8.11
CA PHE A 75 -2.51 0.19 -7.08
C PHE A 75 -1.07 0.69 -6.95
N LEU A 76 -0.68 1.02 -5.72
CA LEU A 76 0.69 1.36 -5.32
C LEU A 76 1.26 0.20 -4.50
N HIS A 77 2.33 -0.42 -4.99
CA HIS A 77 2.90 -1.59 -4.35
C HIS A 77 3.65 -1.27 -3.05
N GLY A 78 3.74 -2.23 -2.13
CA GLY A 78 4.58 -2.15 -0.95
C GLY A 78 6.04 -2.54 -1.21
N GLY A 79 6.80 -2.77 -0.13
CA GLY A 79 8.23 -3.12 -0.19
C GLY A 79 9.16 -2.11 0.47
N GLY A 80 8.64 -1.33 1.44
CA GLY A 80 9.43 -0.38 2.22
C GLY A 80 10.07 0.72 1.38
N TRP A 81 9.39 1.17 0.32
CA TRP A 81 9.87 2.16 -0.67
C TRP A 81 11.16 1.78 -1.42
N VAL A 82 11.72 0.60 -1.13
CA VAL A 82 13.05 0.17 -1.55
C VAL A 82 13.00 -1.10 -2.38
N THR A 83 12.03 -1.98 -2.13
CA THR A 83 11.86 -3.25 -2.85
C THR A 83 10.46 -3.35 -3.46
N GLY A 84 10.17 -4.46 -4.13
CA GLY A 84 9.01 -4.57 -4.99
C GLY A 84 9.27 -3.95 -6.36
N ASP A 85 8.40 -4.29 -7.30
CA ASP A 85 8.28 -3.73 -8.63
C ASP A 85 7.02 -4.33 -9.29
N ILE A 86 6.70 -3.84 -10.48
CA ILE A 86 5.58 -4.32 -11.28
C ILE A 86 5.61 -5.84 -11.55
N GLU A 87 6.79 -6.44 -11.64
CA GLU A 87 6.93 -7.88 -11.88
C GLU A 87 6.63 -8.68 -10.62
N SER A 88 7.22 -8.33 -9.48
CA SER A 88 6.99 -9.00 -8.20
C SER A 88 5.56 -8.87 -7.68
N TYR A 89 4.85 -7.79 -8.04
CA TYR A 89 3.43 -7.59 -7.68
C TYR A 89 2.44 -8.10 -8.73
N THR A 90 2.90 -8.55 -9.91
CA THR A 90 2.02 -9.08 -10.96
C THR A 90 1.05 -10.17 -10.46
N PRO A 91 1.50 -11.20 -9.68
CA PRO A 91 0.58 -12.21 -9.16
C PRO A 91 -0.49 -11.64 -8.22
N ALA A 92 -0.12 -10.66 -7.38
CA ALA A 92 -1.03 -10.03 -6.43
C ALA A 92 -2.06 -9.15 -7.15
N CYS A 93 -1.62 -8.34 -8.13
CA CYS A 93 -2.51 -7.48 -8.92
C CYS A 93 -3.46 -8.28 -9.81
N ALA A 94 -2.98 -9.36 -10.45
CA ALA A 94 -3.84 -10.26 -11.20
C ALA A 94 -4.87 -10.96 -10.30
N THR A 95 -4.46 -11.37 -9.10
CA THR A 95 -5.36 -11.94 -8.09
C THR A 95 -6.39 -10.92 -7.61
N MET A 96 -5.97 -9.68 -7.37
CA MET A 96 -6.83 -8.56 -7.00
C MET A 96 -7.88 -8.32 -8.06
N ALA A 97 -7.48 -8.19 -9.34
CA ALA A 97 -8.42 -8.01 -10.45
C ALA A 97 -9.44 -9.15 -10.50
N ASP A 98 -8.99 -10.40 -10.46
CA ASP A 98 -9.88 -11.55 -10.48
C ASP A 98 -10.83 -11.61 -9.28
N LEU A 99 -10.38 -11.24 -8.08
CA LEU A 99 -11.17 -11.33 -6.86
C LEU A 99 -12.14 -10.16 -6.68
N THR A 100 -11.79 -8.96 -7.13
CA THR A 100 -12.67 -7.78 -7.06
C THR A 100 -13.52 -7.61 -8.32
N GLY A 101 -13.20 -8.29 -9.41
CA GLY A 101 -13.86 -8.06 -10.70
C GLY A 101 -13.66 -6.63 -11.24
N CYS A 102 -12.67 -5.90 -10.72
CA CYS A 102 -12.27 -4.57 -11.18
C CYS A 102 -11.04 -4.67 -12.09
N VAL A 103 -10.83 -3.65 -12.92
CA VAL A 103 -9.52 -3.42 -13.54
C VAL A 103 -8.54 -2.98 -12.45
N VAL A 104 -7.30 -3.46 -12.48
CA VAL A 104 -6.23 -3.04 -11.55
C VAL A 104 -5.10 -2.42 -12.34
N ALA A 105 -4.71 -1.18 -12.04
CA ALA A 105 -3.59 -0.49 -12.66
C ALA A 105 -2.44 -0.35 -11.66
N SER A 106 -1.41 -1.18 -11.80
CA SER A 106 -0.23 -1.18 -10.90
C SER A 106 0.80 -0.16 -11.35
N VAL A 107 1.17 0.76 -10.48
CA VAL A 107 2.16 1.82 -10.73
C VAL A 107 3.58 1.36 -10.37
N ASP A 108 4.55 1.57 -11.26
CA ASP A 108 5.97 1.25 -11.05
C ASP A 108 6.76 2.53 -10.73
N TYR A 109 6.63 2.99 -9.48
CA TYR A 109 7.24 4.24 -9.02
C TYR A 109 8.74 4.06 -8.68
N ARG A 110 9.50 5.16 -8.65
CA ARG A 110 10.94 5.15 -8.33
C ARG A 110 11.18 4.70 -6.89
N LEU A 111 12.22 3.89 -6.71
CA LEU A 111 12.56 3.32 -5.41
C LEU A 111 13.82 3.95 -4.82
N ALA A 112 13.83 4.06 -3.50
CA ALA A 112 15.02 4.31 -2.71
C ALA A 112 15.92 3.06 -2.69
N PRO A 113 17.24 3.19 -2.42
CA PRO A 113 17.98 4.42 -2.16
C PRO A 113 18.41 5.18 -3.42
N GLU A 114 18.19 4.63 -4.62
CA GLU A 114 18.58 5.32 -5.87
C GLU A 114 17.80 6.63 -6.08
N HIS A 115 16.57 6.66 -5.59
CA HIS A 115 15.67 7.80 -5.61
C HIS A 115 15.00 7.96 -4.23
N PRO A 116 15.68 8.56 -3.24
CA PRO A 116 15.12 8.77 -1.90
C PRO A 116 13.92 9.74 -1.94
N PHE A 117 13.23 9.88 -0.81
CA PHE A 117 12.16 10.85 -0.63
C PHE A 117 12.57 12.25 -1.14
N PRO A 118 11.70 12.95 -1.91
CA PRO A 118 10.31 12.59 -2.24
C PRO A 118 10.12 11.89 -3.60
N ALA A 119 11.16 11.39 -4.27
CA ALA A 119 11.08 11.01 -5.69
C ALA A 119 10.01 9.94 -6.02
N GLY A 120 9.88 8.88 -5.22
CA GLY A 120 8.83 7.86 -5.41
C GLY A 120 7.43 8.41 -5.13
N LEU A 121 7.29 9.27 -4.11
CA LEU A 121 6.03 9.96 -3.80
C LEU A 121 5.62 10.89 -4.95
N GLU A 122 6.59 11.62 -5.53
CA GLU A 122 6.35 12.48 -6.69
C GLU A 122 5.75 11.72 -7.87
N ASP A 123 6.26 10.52 -8.14
CA ASP A 123 5.69 9.67 -9.18
C ASP A 123 4.23 9.31 -8.87
N CYS A 124 3.95 8.94 -7.62
CA CYS A 124 2.62 8.52 -7.17
C CYS A 124 1.59 9.66 -7.23
N TRP A 125 1.82 10.80 -6.59
CA TRP A 125 0.79 11.85 -6.57
C TRP A 125 0.58 12.46 -7.96
N ARG A 126 1.63 12.57 -8.77
CA ARG A 126 1.52 13.11 -10.14
C ARG A 126 0.75 12.17 -11.06
N ILE A 127 1.00 10.86 -10.99
CA ILE A 127 0.23 9.91 -11.80
C ILE A 127 -1.22 9.83 -11.33
N ILE A 128 -1.47 9.85 -10.02
CA ILE A 128 -2.84 9.89 -9.48
C ILE A 128 -3.58 11.11 -10.03
N ARG A 129 -2.98 12.30 -9.95
CA ARG A 129 -3.55 13.53 -10.54
C ARG A 129 -3.84 13.36 -12.03
N ALA A 130 -2.85 12.91 -12.81
CA ALA A 130 -3.00 12.77 -14.26
C ALA A 130 -4.12 11.76 -14.63
N ILE A 131 -4.31 10.71 -13.84
CA ILE A 131 -5.40 9.74 -14.01
C ILE A 131 -6.75 10.34 -13.60
N LEU A 132 -6.82 11.11 -12.52
CA LEU A 132 -8.08 11.75 -12.11
C LEU A 132 -8.50 12.85 -13.11
N GLU A 133 -7.55 13.56 -13.72
CA GLU A 133 -7.81 14.52 -14.80
C GLU A 133 -8.21 13.83 -16.12
N ALA A 134 -7.71 12.62 -16.38
CA ALA A 134 -7.96 11.86 -17.62
C ALA A 134 -8.23 10.36 -17.35
N PRO A 135 -9.35 10.00 -16.71
CA PRO A 135 -9.64 8.63 -16.25
C PRO A 135 -9.77 7.61 -17.38
N TRP A 136 -10.15 8.08 -18.58
CA TRP A 136 -10.23 7.26 -19.79
C TRP A 136 -8.88 6.62 -20.17
N ARG A 137 -7.75 7.14 -19.69
CA ARG A 137 -6.41 6.53 -19.88
C ARG A 137 -6.31 5.11 -19.30
N LEU A 138 -7.16 4.79 -18.33
CA LEU A 138 -7.30 3.45 -17.74
C LEU A 138 -8.64 2.78 -18.08
N GLY A 139 -9.41 3.36 -19.01
CA GLY A 139 -10.74 2.87 -19.37
C GLY A 139 -11.85 3.19 -18.37
N ALA A 140 -11.60 4.07 -17.40
CA ALA A 140 -12.64 4.55 -16.48
C ALA A 140 -13.46 5.69 -17.10
N GLU A 141 -14.78 5.67 -16.90
CA GLU A 141 -15.69 6.70 -17.44
C GLU A 141 -15.55 8.06 -16.74
N SER A 142 -15.17 8.06 -15.46
CA SER A 142 -15.01 9.28 -14.66
C SER A 142 -14.00 9.09 -13.53
N ALA A 143 -13.54 10.21 -12.95
CA ALA A 143 -12.63 10.20 -11.80
C ALA A 143 -13.23 9.50 -10.57
N ALA A 144 -14.56 9.52 -10.43
CA ALA A 144 -15.29 8.85 -9.34
C ALA A 144 -15.14 7.32 -9.37
N ARG A 145 -14.77 6.74 -10.53
CA ARG A 145 -14.49 5.30 -10.68
C ARG A 145 -13.07 4.91 -10.31
N ILE A 146 -12.18 5.88 -10.05
CA ILE A 146 -10.81 5.58 -9.61
C ILE A 146 -10.80 5.38 -8.10
N VAL A 147 -10.38 4.19 -7.67
CA VAL A 147 -10.15 3.87 -6.27
C VAL A 147 -8.65 3.71 -6.05
N LEU A 148 -8.09 4.48 -5.14
CA LEU A 148 -6.68 4.36 -4.78
C LEU A 148 -6.48 3.17 -3.86
N VAL A 149 -5.50 2.32 -4.15
CA VAL A 149 -5.19 1.15 -3.32
C VAL A 149 -3.68 1.10 -3.10
N GLY A 150 -3.25 0.77 -1.88
CA GLY A 150 -1.84 0.51 -1.64
C GLY A 150 -1.63 -0.37 -0.42
N ASP A 151 -0.54 -1.14 -0.46
CA ASP A 151 -0.18 -2.03 0.65
C ASP A 151 1.16 -1.67 1.29
N SER A 152 1.28 -1.77 2.62
CA SER A 152 2.51 -1.46 3.35
C SER A 152 3.02 -0.04 3.01
N ALA A 153 4.24 0.11 2.48
CA ALA A 153 4.78 1.36 1.95
C ALA A 153 3.97 1.95 0.79
N GLY A 154 3.27 1.14 -0.01
CA GLY A 154 2.33 1.62 -1.03
C GLY A 154 1.07 2.21 -0.42
N GLY A 155 0.62 1.67 0.72
CA GLY A 155 -0.45 2.26 1.53
C GLY A 155 -0.04 3.60 2.14
N ASN A 156 1.23 3.71 2.57
CA ASN A 156 1.83 4.99 2.95
C ASN A 156 1.80 6.01 1.79
N LEU A 157 2.30 5.62 0.60
CA LEU A 157 2.32 6.48 -0.58
C LEU A 157 0.91 6.90 -1.02
N ALA A 158 -0.09 6.01 -0.87
CA ALA A 158 -1.49 6.34 -1.16
C ALA A 158 -2.02 7.42 -0.21
N ALA A 159 -1.81 7.24 1.10
CA ALA A 159 -2.19 8.22 2.10
C ALA A 159 -1.47 9.56 1.90
N ALA A 160 -0.14 9.56 1.76
CA ALA A 160 0.66 10.75 1.55
C ALA A 160 0.30 11.50 0.25
N SER A 161 -0.03 10.77 -0.83
CA SER A 161 -0.50 11.39 -2.07
C SER A 161 -1.83 12.11 -1.87
N CYS A 162 -2.77 11.51 -1.11
CA CYS A 162 -4.05 12.15 -0.80
C CYS A 162 -3.87 13.43 0.05
N LEU A 163 -2.98 13.40 1.05
CA LEU A 163 -2.64 14.60 1.81
C LEU A 163 -2.11 15.72 0.90
N LEU A 164 -1.16 15.39 0.02
CA LEU A 164 -0.55 16.37 -0.87
C LEU A 164 -1.52 16.92 -1.92
N LEU A 165 -2.38 16.07 -2.48
CA LEU A 165 -3.42 16.49 -3.43
C LEU A 165 -4.43 17.43 -2.74
N HIS A 166 -4.84 17.09 -1.52
CA HIS A 166 -5.73 17.93 -0.71
C HIS A 166 -5.12 19.29 -0.40
N GLU A 167 -3.88 19.31 0.12
CA GLU A 167 -3.13 20.54 0.43
C GLU A 167 -3.02 21.47 -0.79
N ARG A 168 -2.88 20.89 -1.98
CA ARG A 168 -2.75 21.64 -3.24
C ARG A 168 -4.08 21.99 -3.91
N GLY A 169 -5.22 21.59 -3.35
CA GLY A 169 -6.54 21.80 -3.97
C GLY A 169 -6.69 21.10 -5.33
N LEU A 170 -6.02 19.96 -5.50
CA LEU A 170 -6.04 19.17 -6.74
C LEU A 170 -7.16 18.13 -6.72
N PRO A 171 -7.52 17.54 -7.88
CA PRO A 171 -8.50 16.45 -7.93
C PRO A 171 -8.13 15.31 -6.97
N MET A 172 -9.12 14.84 -6.21
CA MET A 172 -8.98 13.78 -5.20
C MET A 172 -9.73 12.51 -5.62
N PRO A 173 -9.22 11.30 -5.32
CA PRO A 173 -10.02 10.10 -5.44
C PRO A 173 -11.14 10.13 -4.38
N GLN A 174 -12.29 9.54 -4.69
CA GLN A 174 -13.40 9.51 -3.73
C GLN A 174 -13.25 8.38 -2.69
N ARG A 175 -12.47 7.35 -3.03
CA ARG A 175 -12.23 6.17 -2.19
C ARG A 175 -10.75 5.81 -2.17
N GLN A 176 -10.28 5.38 -1.00
CA GLN A 176 -8.96 4.76 -0.83
C GLN A 176 -9.04 3.47 -0.01
N ILE A 177 -8.19 2.50 -0.33
CA ILE A 177 -8.03 1.24 0.39
C ILE A 177 -6.57 1.12 0.83
N LEU A 178 -6.35 1.15 2.14
CA LEU A 178 -5.03 1.10 2.76
C LEU A 178 -4.84 -0.26 3.42
N LEU A 179 -3.95 -1.08 2.86
CA LEU A 179 -3.65 -2.41 3.36
C LEU A 179 -2.39 -2.34 4.23
N TYR A 180 -2.56 -2.51 5.54
CA TYR A 180 -1.52 -2.51 6.59
C TYR A 180 -0.45 -1.43 6.38
N PRO A 181 -0.86 -0.14 6.26
CA PRO A 181 0.02 0.93 5.82
C PRO A 181 1.08 1.28 6.88
N VAL A 182 2.25 1.75 6.43
CA VAL A 182 3.19 2.47 7.31
C VAL A 182 2.68 3.90 7.48
N THR A 183 2.54 4.39 8.71
CA THR A 183 1.94 5.71 8.99
C THR A 183 2.68 6.56 10.01
N HIS A 184 3.65 5.99 10.72
CA HIS A 184 4.43 6.67 11.75
C HIS A 184 5.94 6.65 11.45
N TRP A 185 6.72 7.48 12.16
CA TRP A 185 8.16 7.66 11.94
C TRP A 185 9.03 6.86 12.91
N ASP A 186 8.47 6.41 14.04
CA ASP A 186 9.17 5.70 15.11
C ASP A 186 8.67 4.26 15.25
N HIS A 187 9.53 3.32 14.89
CA HIS A 187 9.31 1.88 14.97
C HIS A 187 10.26 1.18 15.95
N ASP A 188 11.10 1.93 16.69
CA ASP A 188 11.95 1.37 17.74
C ASP A 188 11.03 0.87 18.87
N PRO A 189 11.04 -0.43 19.21
CA PRO A 189 10.16 -0.99 20.24
C PRO A 189 10.40 -0.38 21.64
N ARG A 190 11.48 0.36 21.85
CA ARG A 190 11.79 1.04 23.12
C ARG A 190 11.14 2.41 23.23
N THR A 191 10.91 3.11 22.11
CA THR A 191 10.43 4.50 22.10
C THR A 191 9.07 4.66 21.46
N THR A 192 8.73 3.81 20.49
CA THR A 192 7.45 3.87 19.77
C THR A 192 6.26 3.81 20.74
N PRO A 193 5.18 4.59 20.52
CA PRO A 193 3.99 4.54 21.35
C PRO A 193 3.14 3.28 21.11
N PHE A 194 3.42 2.51 20.05
CA PHE A 194 2.58 1.41 19.59
C PHE A 194 2.95 0.07 20.21
N LEU A 195 1.95 -0.60 20.80
CA LEU A 195 2.16 -1.86 21.49
C LEU A 195 2.40 -3.01 20.51
N SER A 196 1.76 -2.96 19.32
CA SER A 196 2.00 -3.90 18.23
C SER A 196 3.47 -3.97 17.85
N ALA A 197 4.18 -2.85 17.75
CA ALA A 197 5.62 -2.83 17.46
C ALA A 197 6.44 -3.50 18.57
N ARG A 198 6.09 -3.28 19.83
CA ARG A 198 6.76 -3.93 20.97
C ARG A 198 6.52 -5.44 21.03
N ARG A 199 5.33 -5.90 20.62
CA ARG A 199 4.91 -7.30 20.69
C ARG A 199 5.30 -8.12 19.46
N HIS A 200 5.28 -7.51 18.28
CA HIS A 200 5.38 -8.20 16.99
C HIS A 200 6.61 -7.77 16.18
N GLY A 201 7.36 -6.75 16.61
CA GLY A 201 8.50 -6.21 15.85
C GLY A 201 9.79 -7.06 15.86
N ALA A 202 9.83 -8.21 16.54
CA ALA A 202 11.05 -9.05 16.63
C ALA A 202 10.92 -10.44 16.00
N ASP A 203 9.73 -11.04 16.04
CA ASP A 203 9.56 -12.50 15.83
C ASP A 203 8.83 -12.86 14.53
N TYR A 204 8.29 -11.88 13.80
CA TYR A 204 7.44 -12.10 12.63
C TYR A 204 8.12 -11.64 11.32
N ARG A 205 7.41 -11.81 10.19
CA ARG A 205 7.92 -11.62 8.83
C ARG A 205 8.51 -10.23 8.56
N LEU A 206 8.01 -9.19 9.22
CA LEU A 206 8.54 -7.83 9.19
C LEU A 206 8.96 -7.46 10.61
N THR A 207 10.17 -6.95 10.76
CA THR A 207 10.74 -6.55 12.06
C THR A 207 10.89 -5.05 12.17
N SER A 208 10.95 -4.52 13.40
CA SER A 208 11.24 -3.11 13.66
C SER A 208 12.55 -2.67 13.01
N THR A 209 13.58 -3.50 13.09
CA THR A 209 14.88 -3.23 12.45
C THR A 209 14.76 -3.11 10.94
N GLU A 210 14.01 -3.99 10.28
CA GLU A 210 13.80 -3.89 8.83
C GLU A 210 13.04 -2.61 8.46
N VAL A 211 12.03 -2.20 9.23
CA VAL A 211 11.30 -0.94 8.98
C VAL A 211 12.22 0.27 9.16
N GLU A 212 13.06 0.28 10.19
CA GLU A 212 14.06 1.33 10.41
C GLU A 212 15.09 1.39 9.27
N ASP A 213 15.56 0.24 8.79
CA ASP A 213 16.46 0.15 7.64
C ASP A 213 15.80 0.71 6.36
N TYR A 214 14.53 0.38 6.12
CA TYR A 214 13.75 0.94 5.01
C TYR A 214 13.60 2.45 5.12
N LEU A 215 13.25 2.97 6.31
CA LEU A 215 13.15 4.40 6.56
C LEU A 215 14.49 5.12 6.38
N GLU A 216 15.62 4.50 6.74
CA GLU A 216 16.94 5.09 6.54
C GLU A 216 17.31 5.20 5.05
N LEU A 217 16.99 4.17 4.25
CA LEU A 217 17.22 4.20 2.81
C LEU A 217 16.28 5.19 2.10
N TYR A 218 15.01 5.25 2.53
CA TYR A 218 13.99 6.12 1.94
C TYR A 218 14.17 7.59 2.34
N VAL A 219 14.40 7.86 3.62
CA VAL A 219 14.56 9.20 4.21
C VAL A 219 15.87 9.25 5.01
N PRO A 220 17.00 9.46 4.32
CA PRO A 220 18.33 9.48 4.94
C PRO A 220 18.48 10.55 6.01
N ASP A 221 17.82 11.70 5.86
CA ASP A 221 17.78 12.75 6.86
C ASP A 221 16.71 12.45 7.93
N PRO A 222 17.08 12.12 9.18
CA PRO A 222 16.13 11.81 10.24
C PRO A 222 15.18 12.97 10.58
N ALA A 223 15.56 14.23 10.29
CA ALA A 223 14.72 15.39 10.55
C ALA A 223 13.44 15.39 9.69
N LEU A 224 13.50 14.80 8.49
CA LEU A 224 12.37 14.71 7.56
C LEU A 224 11.43 13.55 7.86
N ARG A 225 11.78 12.60 8.73
CA ARG A 225 10.94 11.41 8.97
C ARG A 225 9.58 11.74 9.58
N ARG A 226 9.49 12.84 10.32
CA ARG A 226 8.24 13.36 10.91
C ARG A 226 7.38 14.16 9.93
N ASP A 227 7.89 14.43 8.73
CA ASP A 227 7.10 15.10 7.70
C ASP A 227 5.81 14.30 7.44
N PRO A 228 4.63 14.94 7.40
CA PRO A 228 3.36 14.26 7.11
C PRO A 228 3.35 13.44 5.81
N LEU A 229 4.18 13.80 4.84
CA LEU A 229 4.32 13.07 3.57
C LEU A 229 5.21 11.83 3.67
N VAL A 230 5.93 11.66 4.79
CA VAL A 230 6.62 10.42 5.16
C VAL A 230 5.79 9.64 6.17
N SER A 231 5.22 10.34 7.15
CA SER A 231 4.46 9.79 8.27
C SER A 231 3.07 10.43 8.35
N PRO A 232 2.09 9.96 7.55
CA PRO A 232 0.75 10.55 7.46
C PRO A 232 0.03 10.78 8.80
N LEU A 233 0.32 9.96 9.82
CA LEU A 233 -0.25 10.16 11.16
C LEU A 233 0.19 11.48 11.83
N MET A 234 1.27 12.10 11.34
CA MET A 234 1.80 13.37 11.85
C MET A 234 1.20 14.60 11.17
N ALA A 235 0.28 14.41 10.21
CA ALA A 235 -0.44 15.51 9.59
C ALA A 235 -1.24 16.28 10.65
N SER A 236 -1.11 17.61 10.64
CA SER A 236 -1.92 18.49 11.50
C SER A 236 -3.34 18.70 10.98
N ASP A 237 -3.56 18.41 9.70
CA ASP A 237 -4.84 18.52 9.01
C ASP A 237 -5.10 17.23 8.24
N LEU A 238 -6.24 16.61 8.53
CA LEU A 238 -6.73 15.36 7.95
C LEU A 238 -8.14 15.51 7.40
N ASP A 239 -8.60 16.75 7.20
CA ASP A 239 -9.92 17.03 6.66
C ASP A 239 -9.99 16.66 5.17
N GLY A 240 -11.21 16.43 4.69
CA GLY A 240 -11.48 16.24 3.26
C GLY A 240 -10.79 15.04 2.60
N GLN A 241 -10.35 14.05 3.39
CA GLN A 241 -9.70 12.85 2.86
C GLN A 241 -10.73 11.89 2.23
N PRO A 242 -10.30 11.02 1.28
CA PRO A 242 -11.18 10.06 0.63
C PRO A 242 -11.82 9.11 1.65
N ARG A 243 -13.04 8.65 1.35
CA ARG A 243 -13.67 7.56 2.10
C ARG A 243 -12.69 6.38 2.15
N THR A 244 -12.40 5.90 3.35
CA THR A 244 -11.25 5.01 3.57
C THR A 244 -11.67 3.64 4.10
N LEU A 245 -11.20 2.59 3.42
CA LEU A 245 -11.08 1.27 4.01
C LEU A 245 -9.64 1.07 4.47
N LEU A 246 -9.44 0.83 5.77
CA LEU A 246 -8.13 0.53 6.35
C LEU A 246 -8.14 -0.89 6.90
N ILE A 247 -7.36 -1.77 6.29
CA ILE A 247 -7.24 -3.17 6.71
C ILE A 247 -5.90 -3.39 7.40
N THR A 248 -5.89 -3.87 8.64
CA THR A 248 -4.66 -4.24 9.37
C THR A 248 -4.53 -5.75 9.54
N ALA A 249 -3.30 -6.21 9.80
CA ALA A 249 -3.02 -7.59 10.18
C ALA A 249 -2.79 -7.67 11.70
N GLU A 250 -3.37 -8.65 12.39
CA GLU A 250 -3.27 -8.75 13.86
C GLU A 250 -1.82 -8.95 14.33
N LEU A 251 -1.04 -9.79 13.63
CA LEU A 251 0.33 -10.17 14.00
C LEU A 251 1.36 -9.33 13.21
N ASP A 252 1.15 -8.01 13.19
CA ASP A 252 1.96 -7.03 12.47
C ASP A 252 2.35 -5.88 13.38
N LEU A 253 3.64 -5.47 13.34
CA LEU A 253 4.09 -4.29 14.09
C LEU A 253 3.37 -3.01 13.68
N LEU A 254 2.94 -2.90 12.42
CA LEU A 254 2.29 -1.70 11.88
C LEU A 254 0.78 -1.63 12.21
N CYS A 255 0.25 -2.64 12.90
CA CYS A 255 -1.19 -2.73 13.18
C CYS A 255 -1.72 -1.52 13.95
N ASP A 256 -1.13 -1.18 15.10
CA ASP A 256 -1.66 -0.11 15.94
C ASP A 256 -1.49 1.28 15.28
N GLU A 257 -0.42 1.51 14.52
CA GLU A 257 -0.20 2.80 13.83
C GLU A 257 -1.18 2.99 12.67
N GLY A 258 -1.41 1.95 11.86
CA GLY A 258 -2.40 2.00 10.79
C GLY A 258 -3.79 2.30 11.34
N GLU A 259 -4.18 1.63 12.43
CA GLU A 259 -5.47 1.93 13.06
C GLU A 259 -5.51 3.30 13.74
N ALA A 260 -4.39 3.79 14.26
CA ALA A 260 -4.31 5.15 14.79
C ALA A 260 -4.55 6.18 13.69
N TYR A 261 -3.98 5.97 12.50
CA TYR A 261 -4.24 6.79 11.33
C TYR A 261 -5.71 6.73 10.90
N GLY A 262 -6.30 5.52 10.82
CA GLY A 262 -7.72 5.36 10.50
C GLY A 262 -8.65 6.03 11.52
N ARG A 263 -8.28 6.05 12.80
CA ARG A 263 -9.02 6.80 13.84
C ARG A 263 -8.85 8.30 13.65
N ALA A 264 -7.64 8.79 13.40
CA ALA A 264 -7.37 10.20 13.17
C ALA A 264 -8.15 10.75 11.96
N LEU A 265 -8.20 10.02 10.85
CA LEU A 265 -9.04 10.36 9.68
C LEU A 265 -10.53 10.47 10.04
N ARG A 266 -11.03 9.54 10.87
CA ARG A 266 -12.42 9.54 11.32
C ARG A 266 -12.74 10.71 12.24
N ASP A 267 -11.81 11.04 13.13
CA ASP A 267 -11.93 12.17 14.03
C ASP A 267 -11.92 13.51 13.27
N ALA A 268 -11.26 13.56 12.11
CA ALA A 268 -11.31 14.64 11.12
C ALA A 268 -12.55 14.60 10.19
N GLY A 269 -13.52 13.70 10.46
CA GLY A 269 -14.79 13.65 9.75
C GLY A 269 -14.81 12.79 8.47
N THR A 270 -13.72 12.11 8.14
CA THR A 270 -13.71 11.15 7.02
C THR A 270 -14.51 9.90 7.38
N GLU A 271 -15.28 9.35 6.43
CA GLU A 271 -15.88 8.03 6.62
C GLU A 271 -14.79 6.95 6.52
N VAL A 272 -14.52 6.27 7.64
CA VAL A 272 -13.47 5.24 7.72
C VAL A 272 -14.02 3.91 8.25
N ARG A 273 -13.81 2.84 7.49
CA ARG A 273 -13.95 1.45 7.97
C ARG A 273 -12.57 0.91 8.32
N ILE A 274 -12.36 0.55 9.59
CA ILE A 274 -11.15 -0.13 10.03
C ILE A 274 -11.48 -1.61 10.24
N HIS A 275 -10.71 -2.51 9.60
CA HIS A 275 -10.88 -3.95 9.74
C HIS A 275 -9.54 -4.63 10.07
N ARG A 276 -9.47 -5.31 11.20
CA ARG A 276 -8.29 -6.11 11.58
C ARG A 276 -8.51 -7.56 11.20
N VAL A 277 -7.62 -8.13 10.38
CA VAL A 277 -7.66 -9.55 10.01
C VAL A 277 -6.94 -10.38 11.07
N GLU A 278 -7.70 -11.20 11.78
CA GLU A 278 -7.20 -12.05 12.87
C GLU A 278 -6.21 -13.11 12.37
N GLY A 279 -5.11 -13.28 13.11
CA GLY A 279 -4.03 -14.22 12.82
C GLY A 279 -3.22 -13.89 11.56
N ALA A 280 -3.51 -12.79 10.86
CA ALA A 280 -2.78 -12.40 9.67
C ALA A 280 -1.40 -11.80 10.01
N LEU A 281 -0.44 -12.02 9.12
CA LEU A 281 0.90 -11.43 9.16
C LEU A 281 1.01 -10.30 8.13
N HIS A 282 2.00 -9.42 8.29
CA HIS A 282 2.31 -8.39 7.30
C HIS A 282 2.47 -8.96 5.87
N GLY A 283 1.92 -8.25 4.88
CA GLY A 283 2.02 -8.62 3.47
C GLY A 283 1.14 -9.80 3.05
N PHE A 284 0.07 -10.09 3.79
CA PHE A 284 -0.78 -11.27 3.52
C PHE A 284 -1.54 -11.20 2.18
N ILE A 285 -1.65 -10.03 1.53
CA ILE A 285 -2.32 -9.89 0.22
C ILE A 285 -1.59 -10.66 -0.89
N THR A 286 -0.31 -10.99 -0.67
CA THR A 286 0.54 -11.76 -1.59
C THR A 286 0.42 -13.27 -1.42
N LEU A 287 -0.37 -13.74 -0.44
CA LEU A 287 -0.57 -15.16 -0.18
C LEU A 287 -1.42 -15.84 -1.29
N PRO A 288 -1.44 -17.17 -1.35
CA PRO A 288 -2.33 -17.88 -2.25
C PRO A 288 -3.81 -17.57 -2.00
N ARG A 289 -4.65 -17.62 -3.05
CA ARG A 289 -6.10 -17.31 -3.01
C ARG A 289 -6.90 -18.09 -1.95
N PHE A 290 -6.41 -19.25 -1.52
CA PHE A 290 -7.07 -20.09 -0.50
C PHE A 290 -6.64 -19.74 0.93
N ALA A 291 -5.73 -18.78 1.15
CA ALA A 291 -5.40 -18.31 2.48
C ALA A 291 -6.64 -17.62 3.11
N ARG A 292 -6.95 -17.96 4.36
CA ARG A 292 -8.10 -17.39 5.09
C ARG A 292 -8.02 -15.86 5.15
N SER A 293 -6.87 -15.33 5.57
CA SER A 293 -6.64 -13.89 5.72
C SER A 293 -6.84 -13.11 4.43
N LEU A 294 -6.40 -13.68 3.31
CA LEU A 294 -6.59 -13.08 2.00
C LEU A 294 -8.07 -13.05 1.62
N ARG A 295 -8.80 -14.17 1.75
CA ARG A 295 -10.23 -14.20 1.43
C ARG A 295 -11.03 -13.20 2.26
N GLU A 296 -10.79 -13.18 3.58
CA GLU A 296 -11.46 -12.25 4.50
C GLU A 296 -11.22 -10.79 4.10
N ALA A 297 -9.98 -10.42 3.75
CA ALA A 297 -9.71 -9.06 3.28
C ALA A 297 -10.43 -8.72 1.97
N TYR A 298 -10.52 -9.65 1.01
CA TYR A 298 -11.25 -9.42 -0.24
C TYR A 298 -12.77 -9.38 -0.05
N GLU A 299 -13.32 -10.13 0.90
CA GLU A 299 -14.74 -10.00 1.31
C GLU A 299 -15.01 -8.58 1.81
N VAL A 300 -14.15 -8.05 2.69
CA VAL A 300 -14.28 -6.69 3.22
C VAL A 300 -14.04 -5.61 2.13
N ILE A 301 -13.11 -5.84 1.20
CA ILE A 301 -12.90 -4.97 0.04
C ILE A 301 -14.14 -4.94 -0.84
N ASP A 302 -14.72 -6.10 -1.17
CA ASP A 302 -15.92 -6.18 -2.01
C ASP A 302 -17.11 -5.46 -1.34
N GLU A 303 -17.33 -5.66 -0.04
CA GLU A 303 -18.36 -4.93 0.72
C GLU A 303 -18.15 -3.41 0.68
N PHE A 304 -16.90 -2.95 0.76
CA PHE A 304 -16.57 -1.53 0.69
C PHE A 304 -16.77 -0.95 -0.72
N LEU A 305 -16.45 -1.72 -1.76
CA LEU A 305 -16.64 -1.32 -3.15
C LEU A 305 -18.13 -1.28 -3.54
N ASP A 306 -18.93 -2.20 -3.00
CA ASP A 306 -20.37 -2.29 -3.24
C ASP A 306 -21.19 -1.25 -2.45
N ALA A 307 -20.63 -0.73 -1.35
CA ALA A 307 -21.29 0.30 -0.58
C ALA A 307 -21.40 1.60 -1.41
N PRO A 308 -22.62 2.15 -1.58
CA PRO A 308 -22.81 3.36 -2.35
C PRO A 308 -21.95 4.49 -1.76
N LEU A 309 -21.48 5.37 -2.63
CA LEU A 309 -20.93 6.63 -2.17
C LEU A 309 -22.06 7.41 -1.49
N PRO A 310 -21.81 8.09 -0.36
CA PRO A 310 -22.79 9.02 0.19
C PRO A 310 -23.22 9.98 -0.92
N ASP A 311 -24.52 10.24 -1.05
CA ASP A 311 -25.04 11.17 -2.06
C ASP A 311 -24.24 12.47 -1.94
N GLY A 312 -23.34 12.67 -2.90
CA GLY A 312 -22.55 13.89 -3.00
C GLY A 312 -23.55 14.98 -3.29
N GLY A 313 -23.79 15.85 -2.31
CA GLY A 313 -24.34 17.16 -2.58
C GLY A 313 -23.54 17.73 -3.74
N THR A 314 -24.22 17.88 -4.88
CA THR A 314 -23.71 18.60 -6.04
C THR A 314 -23.17 19.95 -5.55
N PRO A 315 -22.02 20.43 -6.06
CA PRO A 315 -21.61 21.81 -5.80
C PRO A 315 -22.69 22.81 -6.19
#